data_AF-A0A1M3IX45-F1
#
_entry.id   AF-A0A1M3IX45-F1
#
_cell.length_a   1.000
_cell.length_b   1.000
_cell.length_c   1.000
_cell.angle_alpha   90.00
_cell.angle_beta   90.00
_cell.angle_gamma   90.00
#
_symmetry.space_group_name_H-M   'P 1'
#
loop_
_entity.id
_entity.type
_entity.pdbx_description
1 polymer ?
#
loop_
_entity_poly.entity_id
_entity_poly.type
_entity_poly.pdbx_seq_one_letter_code
_entity_poly.pdbx_strand_id
1 'polypeptide(L)' 'MTYTTDKLAGKWNEIVGSIKETWGELTDQDLEKVKGKKDQLVGLIQQKYGSAKEEIEHKINQWLDKID' A
#
# COMPACT_ATOMS: atom_id res chain seq x y z
N MET A 1 1.08 -4.54 -16.45
CA MET A 1 2.33 -4.90 -15.75
C MET A 1 1.99 -5.21 -14.30
N THR A 2 2.25 -6.43 -13.83
CA THR A 2 2.09 -6.79 -12.43
C THR A 2 3.31 -6.30 -11.67
N TYR A 3 3.15 -5.27 -10.85
CA TYR A 3 4.23 -4.77 -10.00
C TYR A 3 4.65 -5.84 -9.00
N THR A 4 5.92 -6.25 -9.05
CA THR A 4 6.52 -7.19 -8.11
C THR A 4 6.70 -6.53 -6.75
N THR A 5 6.52 -7.31 -5.68
CA THR A 5 6.70 -6.91 -4.27
C THR A 5 8.03 -6.21 -4.01
N ASP A 6 9.04 -6.49 -4.85
CA ASP A 6 10.38 -5.91 -4.82
C ASP A 6 10.38 -4.39 -5.04
N LYS A 7 9.63 -3.88 -6.04
CA LYS A 7 9.49 -2.43 -6.29
C LYS A 7 8.81 -1.72 -5.12
N LEU A 8 7.80 -2.36 -4.54
CA LEU A 8 7.06 -1.84 -3.39
C LEU A 8 7.93 -1.76 -2.13
N ALA A 9 8.84 -2.72 -1.93
CA ALA A 9 9.81 -2.66 -0.83
C ALA A 9 10.81 -1.49 -1.03
N GLY A 10 11.31 -1.29 -2.25
CA GLY A 10 12.25 -0.21 -2.56
C GLY A 10 11.67 1.19 -2.42
N LYS A 11 10.40 1.38 -2.80
CA LYS A 11 9.68 2.67 -2.72
C LYS A 11 8.74 2.78 -1.52
N TRP A 12 8.87 1.88 -0.54
CA TRP A 12 7.93 1.74 0.57
C TRP A 12 7.71 3.05 1.35
N ASN A 13 8.79 3.77 1.67
CA ASN A 13 8.70 4.99 2.48
C ASN A 13 7.87 6.08 1.80
N GLU A 14 7.97 6.22 0.48
CA GLU A 14 7.17 7.20 -0.28
C GLU A 14 5.71 6.78 -0.36
N ILE A 15 5.48 5.50 -0.64
CA ILE A 15 4.13 4.92 -0.72
C ILE A 15 3.40 5.04 0.62
N VAL A 16 4.08 4.82 1.75
CA VAL A 16 3.52 4.97 3.09
C VAL A 16 2.98 6.38 3.33
N GLY A 17 3.63 7.42 2.81
CA GLY A 17 3.12 8.78 2.87
C GLY A 17 1.76 8.91 2.20
N SER A 18 1.66 8.46 0.94
CA SER A 18 0.40 8.48 0.17
C SER A 18 -0.70 7.60 0.78
N ILE A 19 -0.32 6.45 1.36
CA ILE A 19 -1.22 5.57 2.09
C ILE A 19 -1.82 6.31 3.28
N LYS A 20 -1.02 6.97 4.12
CA LYS A 20 -1.52 7.69 5.30
C LYS A 20 -2.40 8.89 4.94
N GLU A 21 -2.04 9.62 3.87
CA GLU A 21 -2.90 10.70 3.38
C GLU A 21 -4.27 10.18 2.92
N THR A 22 -4.29 9.00 2.29
CA THR A 22 -5.55 8.40 1.80
C THR A 22 -6.33 7.70 2.91
N TRP A 23 -5.63 7.02 3.81
CA TRP A 23 -6.13 6.12 4.84
C TRP A 23 -5.53 6.50 6.19
N GLY A 24 -5.98 7.64 6.73
CA GLY A 24 -5.46 8.22 7.97
C GLY A 24 -5.67 7.39 9.26
N GLU A 25 -6.43 6.30 9.22
CA GLU A 25 -6.56 5.34 10.34
C GLU A 25 -5.45 4.27 10.35
N LEU A 26 -4.62 4.22 9.31
CA LEU A 26 -3.46 3.34 9.27
C LEU A 26 -2.29 4.02 9.98
N THR A 27 -1.79 3.37 11.02
CA THR A 27 -0.64 3.86 11.76
C THR A 27 0.66 3.41 11.09
N ASP A 28 1.74 4.15 11.33
CA ASP A 28 3.11 3.73 10.98
C ASP A 28 3.36 2.27 11.35
N GLN A 29 3.00 1.89 12.57
CA GLN A 29 3.21 0.55 13.09
C GLN A 29 2.43 -0.53 12.31
N ASP A 30 1.20 -0.23 11.89
CA ASP A 30 0.40 -1.16 11.07
C ASP A 30 1.06 -1.34 9.69
N LEU A 31 1.55 -0.25 9.11
CA LEU A 31 2.22 -0.25 7.81
C LEU A 31 3.59 -0.95 7.88
N GLU A 32 4.36 -0.77 8.95
CA GLU A 32 5.64 -1.45 9.13
C GLU A 32 5.49 -2.98 9.17
N LYS A 33 4.42 -3.51 9.76
CA LYS A 33 4.14 -4.97 9.78
C LYS A 33 3.94 -5.56 8.39
N VAL A 34 3.43 -4.74 7.46
CA VAL A 34 3.14 -5.12 6.07
C VAL A 34 4.17 -4.57 5.08
N LYS A 35 5.29 -4.05 5.58
CA LYS A 35 6.37 -3.46 4.78
C LYS A 35 6.88 -4.41 3.72
N GLY A 36 6.88 -3.95 2.47
CA GLY A 36 7.33 -4.75 1.33
C GLY A 36 6.42 -5.94 1.01
N LYS A 37 5.22 -6.03 1.60
CA LYS A 37 4.25 -7.10 1.38
C LYS A 37 2.93 -6.53 0.89
N LYS A 38 2.81 -6.37 -0.44
CA LYS A 38 1.61 -5.81 -1.09
C LYS A 38 0.32 -6.51 -0.66
N ASP A 39 0.31 -7.84 -0.67
CA ASP A 39 -0.90 -8.62 -0.33
C ASP A 39 -1.37 -8.39 1.11
N GLN A 40 -0.41 -8.31 2.05
CA GLN A 40 -0.69 -8.02 3.46
C GLN A 40 -1.19 -6.58 3.66
N LEU A 41 -0.60 -5.62 2.94
CA LEU A 41 -1.06 -4.24 2.96
C LEU A 41 -2.50 -4.12 2.44
N VAL A 42 -2.81 -4.79 1.33
CA VAL A 42 -4.17 -4.82 0.77
C VAL A 42 -5.15 -5.43 1.78
N GLY A 43 -4.78 -6.54 2.42
CA GLY A 43 -5.60 -7.17 3.46
C GLY A 43 -5.85 -6.24 4.66
N LEU A 44 -4.81 -5.56 5.14
CA LEU A 44 -4.90 -4.61 6.25
C LEU A 44 -5.88 -3.46 5.94
N ILE A 45 -5.75 -2.86 4.75
CA ILE A 45 -6.62 -1.77 4.30
C ILE A 45 -8.05 -2.26 4.14
N GLN A 46 -8.24 -3.44 3.53
CA GLN A 46 -9.55 -4.06 3.38
C GLN A 46 -10.21 -4.30 4.74
N GLN A 47 -9.46 -4.77 5.75
CA GLN A 47 -10.00 -5.01 7.09
C GLN A 47 -10.39 -3.72 7.82
N LYS A 48 -9.65 -2.62 7.64
CA LYS A 48 -9.94 -1.34 8.29
C LYS A 48 -11.06 -0.57 7.59
N TYR A 49 -11.01 -0.49 6.26
CA TYR A 49 -11.88 0.38 5.46
C TYR A 49 -13.01 -0.34 4.74
N GLY A 50 -12.98 -1.67 4.65
CA GLY A 50 -13.95 -2.45 3.88
C GLY A 50 -13.85 -2.27 2.36
N SER A 51 -12.83 -1.55 1.86
CA SER A 51 -12.63 -1.31 0.43
C SER A 51 -12.35 -2.59 -0.35
N ALA A 52 -12.74 -2.61 -1.62
CA ALA A 52 -12.47 -3.74 -2.51
C ALA A 52 -10.95 -3.90 -2.74
N LYS A 53 -10.46 -5.15 -2.72
CA LYS A 53 -9.04 -5.46 -2.96
C LYS A 53 -8.51 -4.80 -4.25
N GLU A 54 -9.27 -4.90 -5.34
CA GLU A 54 -8.89 -4.32 -6.62
C GLU A 54 -8.68 -2.81 -6.56
N GLU A 55 -9.54 -2.08 -5.84
CA GLU A 55 -9.40 -0.62 -5.69
C GLU A 55 -8.13 -0.25 -4.91
N ILE A 56 -7.87 -0.99 -3.84
CA ILE A 56 -6.68 -0.80 -3.01
C ILE A 56 -5.42 -1.10 -3.82
N GLU A 57 -5.40 -2.23 -4.54
CA GLU A 57 -4.31 -2.60 -5.43
C GLU A 57 -4.10 -1.58 -6.54
N HIS A 58 -5.18 -1.03 -7.11
CA HIS A 58 -5.11 -0.02 -8.14
C HIS A 58 -4.45 1.26 -7.61
N LYS A 59 -4.84 1.74 -6.42
CA LYS A 59 -4.18 2.89 -5.77
C LYS A 59 -2.71 2.64 -5.50
N ILE A 60 -2.36 1.47 -4.97
CA ILE A 60 -0.96 1.12 -4.70
C ILE A 60 -0.15 1.10 -5.99
N ASN A 61 -0.68 0.49 -7.05
CA ASN A 61 -0.04 0.47 -8.36
C ASN A 61 0.09 1.88 -8.95
N GLN A 62 -0.91 2.75 -8.78
CA GLN A 62 -0.84 4.15 -9.21
C GLN A 62 0.28 4.93 -8.52
N TRP A 63 0.51 4.70 -7.22
CA TRP A 63 1.63 5.34 -6.53
C TRP A 63 2.97 4.78 -6.99
N LEU A 64 3.07 3.47 -7.17
CA LEU A 64 4.27 2.84 -7.72
C LEU A 64 4.62 3.40 -9.10
N ASP A 65 3.62 3.60 -9.95
CA ASP A 65 3.76 4.19 -11.30
C ASP A 65 4.22 5.65 -11.25
N LYS A 66 3.72 6.44 -10.28
CA LYS A 66 4.13 7.83 -10.09
C LYS A 66 5.55 8.00 -9.55
N ILE A 67 6.12 6.97 -8.94
CA ILE A 67 7.41 7.00 -8.24
C ILE A 67 8.53 6.39 -9.11
N ASP A 68 8.18 5.68 -10.19
CA ASP A 68 9.10 5.16 -11.23
C ASP A 68 9.45 6.27 -12.24
#